data_AF-A0A499UDS6-F1
#
_entry.id   AF-A0A499UDS6-F1
#
_cell.length_a   1.000
_cell.length_b   1.000
_cell.length_c   1.000
_cell.angle_alpha   90.00
_cell.angle_beta   90.00
_cell.angle_gamma   90.00
#
_symmetry.space_group_name_H-M   'P 1'
#
loop_
_entity.id
_entity.type
_entity.pdbx_description
1 polymer ?
#
loop_
_entity_poly.entity_id
_entity_poly.type
_entity_poly.pdbx_seq_one_letter_code
_entity_poly.pdbx_strand_id
1 'polypeptide(L)'
;MPPRSRRNQPAHRDGANEAARLATRLQTAGYTKRDIARIIDRDPSLVSQFYTKNKGAAFVTALREVLTAIETGGITDIPELALIAARHTARRTTASGTRARVRTKAVLITPTGSGTGRVGAQAIASGSTRLRPLIAEAARQGLRLAFTVRLAKTGYLHASGSRTDSPGIRRNVIQRADHTEERSYGSATSGGFDAVDFARRVDAAAGDVTAAVHRWLAETGRIRPDAEIVYLEVRTWRSR
;
A
#
# COMPACT_ATOMS: atom_id res chain seq x y z
N MET A 1 15.46 29.09 35.90
CA MET A 1 15.38 27.99 34.92
C MET A 1 15.86 26.70 35.57
N PRO A 2 15.10 25.61 35.61
CA PRO A 2 15.65 24.32 35.96
C PRO A 2 16.15 23.59 34.69
N PRO A 3 17.23 22.79 34.78
CA PRO A 3 17.88 22.19 33.63
C PRO A 3 17.04 21.05 33.02
N ARG A 4 16.88 21.08 31.69
CA ARG A 4 16.25 20.01 30.91
C ARG A 4 17.11 18.74 31.00
N SER A 5 16.59 17.74 31.70
CA SER A 5 17.14 16.38 31.76
C SER A 5 17.29 15.76 30.37
N ARG A 6 18.52 15.36 30.04
CA ARG A 6 18.85 14.43 28.96
C ARG A 6 18.17 13.08 29.25
N ARG A 7 17.09 12.77 28.52
CA ARG A 7 16.54 11.40 28.41
C ARG A 7 16.77 10.88 27.00
N ASN A 8 17.98 10.36 26.77
CA ASN A 8 18.26 9.40 25.72
C ASN A 8 18.92 8.19 26.40
N GLN A 9 18.11 7.37 27.05
CA GLN A 9 18.48 5.99 27.33
C GLN A 9 17.57 5.10 26.47
N PRO A 10 18.12 4.32 25.53
CA PRO A 10 17.35 3.29 24.87
C PRO A 10 17.09 2.16 25.87
N ALA A 11 15.93 2.21 26.52
CA ALA A 11 15.33 1.05 27.17
C ALA A 11 14.88 0.07 26.07
N HIS A 12 15.71 -0.94 25.79
CA HIS A 12 15.29 -2.26 25.29
C HIS A 12 16.53 -3.14 25.09
N ARG A 13 16.93 -3.91 26.10
CA ARG A 13 17.94 -4.97 25.94
C ARG A 13 17.41 -6.40 26.11
N ASP A 14 16.20 -6.62 26.60
CA ASP A 14 15.72 -7.99 26.88
C ASP A 14 14.63 -8.55 25.96
N GLY A 15 14.41 -7.94 24.77
CA GLY A 15 13.39 -8.41 23.82
C GLY A 15 13.79 -8.35 22.34
N ALA A 16 15.08 -8.12 22.03
CA ALA A 16 15.52 -8.02 20.64
C ALA A 16 15.37 -9.38 19.95
N ASN A 17 14.69 -9.37 18.80
CA ASN A 17 14.50 -10.58 18.03
C ASN A 17 15.82 -11.11 17.47
N GLU A 18 15.81 -12.36 17.03
CA GLU A 18 17.04 -13.03 16.63
C GLU A 18 17.78 -12.32 15.48
N ALA A 19 17.04 -11.82 14.48
CA ALA A 19 17.62 -11.04 13.39
C ALA A 19 18.28 -9.75 13.88
N ALA A 20 17.69 -9.06 14.86
CA ALA A 20 18.25 -7.87 15.48
C ALA A 20 19.52 -8.19 16.27
N ARG A 21 19.56 -9.32 16.99
CA ARG A 21 20.76 -9.77 17.71
C ARG A 21 21.92 -10.07 16.76
N LEU A 22 21.65 -10.79 15.67
CA LEU A 22 22.65 -11.10 14.65
C LEU A 22 23.12 -9.83 13.92
N ALA A 23 22.21 -8.93 13.57
CA ALA A 23 22.56 -7.63 12.98
C ALA A 23 23.38 -6.74 13.94
N THR A 24 23.18 -6.86 15.24
CA THR A 24 24.02 -6.18 16.24
C THR A 24 25.43 -6.75 16.26
N ARG A 25 25.60 -8.08 16.20
CA ARG A 25 26.93 -8.71 16.09
C ARG A 25 27.68 -8.27 14.84
N LEU A 26 26.99 -8.21 13.70
CA LEU A 26 27.58 -7.68 12.46
C LEU A 26 27.98 -6.20 12.60
N GLN A 27 27.17 -5.38 13.28
CA GLN A 27 27.55 -4.00 13.58
C GLN A 27 28.76 -3.90 14.51
N THR A 28 28.88 -4.77 15.50
CA THR A 28 30.07 -4.86 16.36
C THR A 28 31.30 -5.26 15.56
N ALA A 29 31.16 -6.09 14.53
CA ALA A 29 32.21 -6.45 13.58
C ALA A 29 32.51 -5.33 12.54
N GLY A 30 31.87 -4.16 12.64
CA GLY A 30 32.15 -2.99 11.80
C GLY A 30 31.22 -2.78 10.60
N TYR A 31 30.24 -3.65 10.38
CA TYR A 31 29.32 -3.52 9.24
C TYR A 31 28.18 -2.54 9.54
N THR A 32 27.95 -1.57 8.67
CA THR A 32 26.83 -0.65 8.84
C THR A 32 25.49 -1.33 8.53
N LYS A 33 24.36 -0.75 8.98
CA LYS A 33 23.02 -1.21 8.56
C LYS A 33 22.85 -1.24 7.04
N ARG A 34 23.54 -0.37 6.32
CA ARG A 34 23.51 -0.33 4.84
C ARG A 34 24.24 -1.53 4.25
N ASP A 35 25.37 -1.93 4.83
CA ASP A 35 26.15 -3.08 4.37
C ASP A 35 25.41 -4.38 4.67
N ILE A 36 24.86 -4.52 5.88
CA ILE A 36 24.00 -5.66 6.24
C ILE A 36 22.83 -5.78 5.27
N ALA A 37 22.20 -4.66 4.90
CA ALA A 37 21.11 -4.65 3.93
C ALA A 37 21.58 -5.08 2.53
N ARG A 38 22.76 -4.64 2.09
CA ARG A 38 23.38 -5.05 0.82
C ARG A 38 23.67 -6.55 0.80
N ILE A 39 24.22 -7.10 1.88
CA ILE A 39 24.51 -8.53 2.03
C ILE A 39 23.24 -9.37 1.82
N ILE A 40 22.10 -8.95 2.37
CA ILE A 40 20.83 -9.72 2.28
C ILE A 40 19.94 -9.33 1.07
N ASP A 41 20.45 -8.54 0.10
CA ASP A 41 19.70 -8.00 -1.05
C ASP A 41 18.44 -7.20 -0.64
N ARG A 42 18.51 -6.35 0.39
CA ARG A 42 17.35 -5.57 0.86
C ARG A 42 17.67 -4.11 1.10
N ASP A 43 16.60 -3.35 1.32
CA ASP A 43 16.68 -1.94 1.68
C ASP A 43 17.10 -1.76 3.15
N PRO A 44 17.96 -0.77 3.49
CA PRO A 44 18.39 -0.50 4.87
C PRO A 44 17.24 -0.27 5.88
N SER A 45 16.09 0.20 5.42
CA SER A 45 14.90 0.34 6.27
C SER A 45 14.41 -1.00 6.81
N LEU A 46 14.67 -2.12 6.13
CA LEU A 46 14.32 -3.44 6.62
C LEU A 46 15.17 -3.83 7.83
N VAL A 47 16.46 -3.53 7.81
CA VAL A 47 17.36 -3.80 8.95
C VAL A 47 16.93 -2.98 10.18
N SER A 48 16.53 -1.72 9.98
CA SER A 48 15.92 -0.91 11.05
C SER A 48 14.61 -1.50 11.59
N GLN A 49 13.85 -2.23 10.77
CA GLN A 49 12.63 -2.92 11.18
C GLN A 49 12.89 -4.20 11.99
N PHE A 50 14.11 -4.75 11.99
CA PHE A 50 14.48 -5.85 12.89
C PHE A 50 14.32 -5.41 14.35
N TYR A 51 14.82 -4.21 14.65
CA TYR A 51 14.78 -3.61 15.98
C TYR A 51 13.40 -3.06 16.35
N THR A 52 12.71 -2.42 15.41
CA THR A 52 11.50 -1.64 15.73
C THR A 52 10.18 -2.38 15.50
N LYS A 53 10.16 -3.38 14.61
CA LYS A 53 8.93 -4.06 14.20
C LYS A 53 9.00 -5.57 14.33
N ASN A 54 10.00 -6.08 15.04
CA ASN A 54 10.23 -7.51 15.21
C ASN A 54 10.23 -8.29 13.87
N LYS A 55 10.75 -7.67 12.79
CA LYS A 55 10.88 -8.34 11.49
C LYS A 55 12.22 -9.07 11.35
N GLY A 56 12.39 -9.84 10.29
CA GLY A 56 13.69 -10.39 9.92
C GLY A 56 13.85 -11.89 10.12
N ALA A 57 12.82 -12.60 10.63
CA ALA A 57 12.86 -14.05 10.84
C ALA A 57 13.34 -14.82 9.59
N ALA A 58 12.88 -14.43 8.40
CA ALA A 58 13.26 -15.05 7.13
C ALA A 58 14.75 -14.85 6.73
N PHE A 59 15.50 -14.01 7.45
CA PHE A 59 16.91 -13.71 7.18
C PHE A 59 17.84 -14.26 8.26
N VAL A 60 17.32 -14.88 9.32
CA VAL A 60 18.13 -15.37 10.44
C VAL A 60 19.20 -16.36 9.98
N THR A 61 18.83 -17.34 9.14
CA THR A 61 19.79 -18.32 8.62
C THR A 61 20.88 -17.63 7.80
N ALA A 62 20.51 -16.73 6.90
CA ALA A 62 21.49 -15.98 6.10
C ALA A 62 22.45 -15.15 6.97
N LEU A 63 21.94 -14.46 8.00
CA LEU A 63 22.76 -13.66 8.90
C LEU A 63 23.68 -14.51 9.78
N ARG A 64 23.27 -15.73 10.16
CA ARG A 64 24.14 -16.69 10.86
C ARG A 64 25.29 -17.15 9.98
N GLU A 65 25.00 -17.58 8.76
CA GLU A 65 26.04 -18.07 7.83
C GLU A 65 27.04 -16.96 7.47
N VAL A 66 26.56 -15.71 7.32
CA VAL A 66 27.43 -14.55 7.13
C VAL A 66 28.32 -14.31 8.36
N LEU A 67 27.77 -14.41 9.57
CA LEU A 67 28.59 -14.28 10.79
C LEU A 67 29.62 -15.39 10.90
N THR A 68 29.25 -16.64 10.62
CA THR A 68 30.19 -17.76 10.58
C THR A 68 31.29 -17.50 9.55
N ALA A 69 30.95 -17.06 8.34
CA ALA A 69 31.92 -16.72 7.31
C ALA A 69 32.94 -15.64 7.74
N ILE A 70 32.48 -14.65 8.51
CA ILE A 70 33.34 -13.60 9.08
C ILE A 70 34.21 -14.17 10.21
N GLU A 71 33.60 -14.86 11.18
CA GLU A 71 34.25 -15.29 12.42
C GLU A 71 35.20 -16.47 12.23
N THR A 72 34.85 -17.42 11.36
CA THR A 72 35.64 -18.64 11.12
C THR A 72 36.36 -18.62 9.78
N GLY A 73 35.77 -17.98 8.76
CA GLY A 73 36.32 -17.93 7.41
C GLY A 73 37.19 -16.70 7.13
N GLY A 74 37.16 -15.68 8.00
CA GLY A 74 37.88 -14.42 7.79
C GLY A 74 37.41 -13.60 6.58
N ILE A 75 36.22 -13.92 6.05
CA ILE A 75 35.67 -13.23 4.88
C ILE A 75 35.20 -11.84 5.30
N THR A 76 35.70 -10.80 4.62
CA THR A 76 35.38 -9.39 4.92
C THR A 76 34.75 -8.65 3.75
N ASP A 77 34.81 -9.21 2.55
CA ASP A 77 34.27 -8.57 1.35
C ASP A 77 32.74 -8.70 1.28
N ILE A 78 32.06 -7.57 1.06
CA ILE A 78 30.59 -7.51 1.06
C ILE A 78 29.97 -8.33 -0.09
N PRO A 79 30.44 -8.22 -1.35
CA PRO A 79 30.01 -9.10 -2.44
C PRO A 79 30.12 -10.60 -2.10
N GLU A 80 31.24 -11.04 -1.52
CA GLU A 80 31.38 -12.45 -1.10
C GLU A 80 30.39 -12.86 -0.02
N LEU A 81 30.22 -12.02 1.02
CA LEU A 81 29.21 -12.25 2.05
C LEU A 81 27.78 -12.26 1.48
N ALA A 82 27.51 -11.45 0.45
CA ALA A 82 26.22 -11.45 -0.24
C ALA A 82 25.97 -12.76 -0.99
N LEU A 83 26.99 -13.37 -1.59
CA LEU A 83 26.87 -14.68 -2.23
C LEU A 83 26.54 -15.79 -1.22
N ILE A 84 27.10 -15.71 -0.02
CA ILE A 84 26.78 -16.63 1.09
C ILE A 84 25.33 -16.42 1.53
N ALA A 85 24.93 -15.18 1.81
CA ALA A 85 23.57 -14.85 2.21
C ALA A 85 22.52 -15.23 1.14
N ALA A 86 22.85 -15.09 -0.14
CA ALA A 86 21.95 -15.39 -1.26
C ALA A 86 21.46 -16.86 -1.25
N ARG A 87 22.29 -17.80 -0.79
CA ARG A 87 21.92 -19.22 -0.66
C ARG A 87 20.83 -19.47 0.37
N HIS A 88 20.65 -18.54 1.31
CA HIS A 88 19.75 -18.66 2.45
C HIS A 88 18.65 -17.58 2.47
N THR A 89 18.54 -16.77 1.42
CA THR A 89 17.49 -15.75 1.30
C THR A 89 16.57 -16.05 0.12
N ALA A 90 15.30 -16.32 0.41
CA ALA A 90 14.28 -16.47 -0.61
C ALA A 90 13.51 -15.16 -0.80
N ARG A 91 13.20 -14.81 -2.05
CA ARG A 91 12.15 -13.83 -2.33
C ARG A 91 10.80 -14.50 -2.11
N ARG A 92 9.87 -13.77 -1.50
CA ARG A 92 8.48 -14.24 -1.37
C ARG A 92 7.89 -14.49 -2.76
N THR A 93 7.26 -15.64 -2.92
CA THR A 93 6.51 -16.02 -4.12
C THR A 93 5.00 -15.87 -3.89
N THR A 94 4.25 -15.77 -4.97
CA THR A 94 2.79 -15.89 -4.98
C THR A 94 2.41 -17.37 -4.86
N ALA A 95 1.11 -17.65 -4.66
CA ALA A 95 0.61 -19.03 -4.65
C ALA A 95 0.92 -19.79 -5.96
N SER A 96 1.13 -19.09 -7.09
CA SER A 96 1.52 -19.68 -8.38
C SER A 96 3.04 -19.74 -8.60
N GLY A 97 3.87 -19.52 -7.57
CA GLY A 97 5.33 -19.61 -7.65
C GLY A 97 6.01 -18.39 -8.31
N THR A 98 5.26 -17.43 -8.83
CA THR A 98 5.82 -16.20 -9.41
C THR A 98 6.32 -15.26 -8.31
N ARG A 99 7.33 -14.41 -8.59
CA ARG A 99 7.85 -13.43 -7.61
C ARG A 99 6.72 -12.51 -7.13
N ALA A 100 6.51 -12.46 -5.81
CA ALA A 100 5.52 -11.57 -5.23
C ALA A 100 5.95 -10.11 -5.43
N ARG A 101 5.10 -9.32 -6.07
CA ARG A 101 5.36 -7.89 -6.26
C ARG A 101 5.30 -7.17 -4.91
N VAL A 102 6.21 -6.22 -4.72
CA VAL A 102 6.14 -5.27 -3.62
C VAL A 102 4.82 -4.51 -3.74
N ARG A 103 4.04 -4.45 -2.65
CA ARG A 103 2.85 -3.59 -2.60
C ARG A 103 3.29 -2.12 -2.65
N THR A 104 3.46 -1.58 -3.85
CA THR A 104 3.59 -0.14 -4.06
C THR A 104 2.25 0.52 -3.77
N LYS A 105 2.29 1.67 -3.08
CA LYS A 105 1.13 2.54 -2.90
C LYS A 105 0.76 3.10 -4.28
N ALA A 106 -0.21 2.46 -4.93
CA ALA A 106 -1.14 2.98 -5.93
C ALA A 106 -0.65 4.21 -6.74
N VAL A 107 -0.15 3.99 -7.97
CA VAL A 107 -0.72 4.45 -9.25
C VAL A 107 0.17 3.87 -10.36
N LEU A 108 -0.28 2.83 -11.04
CA LEU A 108 0.31 2.38 -12.30
C LEU A 108 -0.82 1.89 -13.21
N ILE A 109 -1.02 2.55 -14.35
CA ILE A 109 -1.70 1.93 -15.49
C ILE A 109 -0.67 0.99 -16.11
N THR A 110 -1.03 -0.29 -16.21
CA THR A 110 -0.22 -1.28 -16.89
C THR A 110 -0.18 -0.98 -18.39
N PRO A 111 0.87 -1.43 -19.13
CA PRO A 111 0.90 -1.34 -20.59
C PRO A 111 -0.34 -1.95 -21.26
N THR A 112 -0.99 -2.91 -20.60
CA THR A 112 -2.25 -3.53 -21.04
C THR A 112 -3.49 -2.65 -20.84
N GLY A 113 -3.34 -1.40 -20.39
CA GLY A 113 -4.43 -0.43 -20.25
C GLY A 113 -5.34 -0.66 -19.04
N SER A 114 -4.85 -1.34 -17.99
CA SER A 114 -5.58 -1.50 -16.73
C SER A 114 -4.86 -0.77 -15.59
N GLY A 115 -5.59 -0.05 -14.76
CA GLY A 115 -5.02 0.70 -13.65
C GLY A 115 -5.84 0.55 -12.38
N THR A 116 -5.18 0.67 -11.23
CA THR A 116 -5.88 0.75 -9.94
C THR A 116 -5.15 1.67 -8.98
N GLY A 117 -5.93 2.41 -8.18
CA GLY A 117 -5.42 3.26 -7.11
C GLY A 117 -6.36 3.25 -5.91
N ARG A 118 -5.79 3.27 -4.70
CA ARG A 118 -6.54 3.16 -3.44
C ARG A 118 -6.06 4.17 -2.41
N VAL A 119 -7.02 4.74 -1.69
CA VAL A 119 -6.80 5.74 -0.65
C VAL A 119 -7.70 5.47 0.56
N GLY A 120 -7.15 5.75 1.75
CA GLY A 120 -7.88 5.69 3.01
C GLY A 120 -7.89 7.06 3.68
N ALA A 121 -8.51 7.15 4.86
CA ALA A 121 -8.82 8.38 5.60
C ALA A 121 -7.81 9.54 5.47
N GLN A 122 -6.51 9.31 5.73
CA GLN A 122 -5.51 10.38 5.67
C GLN A 122 -5.42 11.06 4.28
N ALA A 123 -5.54 10.29 3.20
CA ALA A 123 -5.49 10.83 1.86
C ALA A 123 -6.84 11.36 1.39
N ILE A 124 -7.96 10.86 1.93
CA ILE A 124 -9.28 11.46 1.74
C ILE A 124 -9.27 12.90 2.24
N ALA A 125 -8.76 13.14 3.44
CA ALA A 125 -8.69 14.48 4.05
C ALA A 125 -7.87 15.49 3.22
N SER A 126 -6.95 15.00 2.38
CA SER A 126 -6.18 15.82 1.44
C SER A 126 -6.71 15.74 0.00
N GLY A 127 -8.00 15.43 -0.19
CA GLY A 127 -8.67 15.40 -1.49
C GLY A 127 -8.26 14.26 -2.43
N SER A 128 -7.55 13.26 -1.93
CA SER A 128 -7.11 12.09 -2.69
C SER A 128 -6.33 12.43 -3.97
N THR A 129 -5.63 13.56 -4.00
CA THR A 129 -4.92 14.12 -5.17
C THR A 129 -3.99 13.14 -5.85
N ARG A 130 -3.42 12.18 -5.10
CA ARG A 130 -2.59 11.10 -5.66
C ARG A 130 -3.30 10.16 -6.63
N LEU A 131 -4.64 10.12 -6.66
CA LEU A 131 -5.41 9.39 -7.66
C LEU A 131 -5.59 10.17 -8.97
N ARG A 132 -5.33 11.48 -8.97
CA ARG A 132 -5.50 12.34 -10.15
C ARG A 132 -4.66 11.87 -11.35
N PRO A 133 -3.37 11.51 -11.20
CA PRO A 133 -2.59 11.01 -12.34
C PRO A 133 -3.16 9.73 -12.95
N LEU A 134 -3.74 8.83 -12.15
CA LEU A 134 -4.42 7.62 -12.64
C LEU A 134 -5.62 7.98 -13.52
N ILE A 135 -6.45 8.93 -13.07
CA ILE A 135 -7.66 9.34 -13.78
C ILE A 135 -7.29 10.13 -15.05
N ALA A 136 -6.32 11.03 -14.97
CA ALA A 136 -5.85 11.82 -16.10
C ALA A 136 -5.25 10.94 -17.20
N GLU A 137 -4.42 9.95 -16.83
CA GLU A 137 -3.84 9.03 -17.80
C GLU A 137 -4.90 8.08 -18.39
N ALA A 138 -5.88 7.66 -17.59
CA ALA A 138 -7.02 6.89 -18.10
C ALA A 138 -7.86 7.70 -19.09
N ALA A 139 -8.08 9.00 -18.83
CA ALA A 139 -8.74 9.91 -19.76
C ALA A 139 -7.95 10.06 -21.06
N ARG A 140 -6.63 10.27 -20.96
CA ARG A 140 -5.73 10.38 -22.13
C ARG A 140 -5.78 9.14 -23.03
N GLN A 141 -5.94 7.97 -22.43
CA GLN A 141 -6.05 6.69 -23.14
C GLN A 141 -7.49 6.29 -23.53
N GLY A 142 -8.50 7.11 -23.25
CA GLY A 142 -9.91 6.79 -23.54
C GLY A 142 -10.43 5.56 -22.80
N LEU A 143 -9.98 5.34 -21.57
CA LEU A 143 -10.36 4.17 -20.77
C LEU A 143 -11.74 4.35 -20.11
N ARG A 144 -12.28 3.23 -19.63
CA ARG A 144 -13.39 3.21 -18.68
C ARG A 144 -12.85 3.21 -17.24
N LEU A 145 -13.64 3.71 -16.30
CA LEU A 145 -13.34 3.63 -14.88
C LEU A 145 -14.54 3.19 -14.03
N ALA A 146 -14.22 2.67 -12.86
CA ALA A 146 -15.13 2.39 -11.77
C ALA A 146 -14.50 2.89 -10.48
N PHE A 147 -15.33 3.16 -9.48
CA PHE A 147 -14.84 3.44 -8.14
C PHE A 147 -15.60 2.66 -7.08
N THR A 148 -14.91 2.42 -5.97
CA THR A 148 -15.48 1.81 -4.77
C THR A 148 -15.25 2.79 -3.62
N VAL A 149 -16.31 3.12 -2.90
CA VAL A 149 -16.25 4.02 -1.74
C VAL A 149 -16.65 3.28 -0.49
N ARG A 150 -16.13 3.71 0.66
CA ARG A 150 -16.60 3.30 1.99
C ARG A 150 -17.07 4.51 2.76
N LEU A 151 -18.21 4.38 3.43
CA LEU A 151 -18.76 5.39 4.34
C LEU A 151 -19.66 4.71 5.40
N ALA A 152 -20.11 5.46 6.39
CA ALA A 152 -21.03 4.96 7.42
C ALA A 152 -22.33 4.47 6.78
N LYS A 153 -22.87 3.33 7.21
CA LYS A 153 -24.11 2.75 6.63
C LYS A 153 -25.27 3.76 6.53
N THR A 154 -25.39 4.64 7.51
CA THR A 154 -26.39 5.71 7.61
C THR A 154 -26.23 6.81 6.56
N GLY A 155 -25.07 6.91 5.91
CA GLY A 155 -24.81 7.87 4.85
C GLY A 155 -25.37 7.44 3.48
N TYR A 156 -25.67 6.16 3.28
CA TYR A 156 -26.29 5.68 2.04
C TYR A 156 -27.81 5.90 2.05
N LEU A 157 -28.36 6.42 0.96
CA LEU A 157 -29.81 6.65 0.81
C LEU A 157 -30.57 5.41 0.35
N HIS A 158 -29.88 4.51 -0.36
CA HIS A 158 -30.45 3.26 -0.82
C HIS A 158 -30.06 2.09 0.08
N ALA A 159 -30.94 1.09 0.20
CA ALA A 159 -30.63 -0.16 0.86
C ALA A 159 -29.43 -0.87 0.21
N SER A 160 -28.67 -1.61 1.02
CA SER A 160 -27.52 -2.41 0.59
C SER A 160 -27.92 -3.35 -0.55
N GLY A 161 -27.19 -3.28 -1.67
CA GLY A 161 -27.41 -4.13 -2.83
C GLY A 161 -28.57 -3.70 -3.74
N SER A 162 -29.15 -2.52 -3.51
CA SER A 162 -30.18 -1.95 -4.37
C SER A 162 -29.70 -1.81 -5.83
N ARG A 163 -30.56 -2.21 -6.78
CA ARG A 163 -30.29 -2.03 -8.22
C ARG A 163 -30.31 -0.56 -8.64
N THR A 164 -31.02 0.28 -7.90
CA THR A 164 -31.10 1.72 -8.14
C THR A 164 -29.80 2.42 -7.74
N ASP A 165 -29.16 1.93 -6.70
CA ASP A 165 -27.90 2.46 -6.17
C ASP A 165 -26.72 2.16 -7.09
N SER A 166 -26.52 0.88 -7.38
CA SER A 166 -25.40 0.38 -8.17
C SER A 166 -25.92 -0.52 -9.30
N PRO A 167 -26.43 0.07 -10.41
CA PRO A 167 -26.97 -0.69 -11.53
C PRO A 167 -25.97 -1.74 -12.05
N GLY A 168 -26.40 -2.99 -12.11
CA GLY A 168 -25.60 -4.11 -12.61
C GLY A 168 -24.58 -4.71 -11.62
N ILE A 169 -24.57 -4.28 -10.35
CA ILE A 169 -23.55 -4.70 -9.37
C ILE A 169 -24.22 -5.20 -8.07
N ARG A 170 -24.97 -6.29 -8.18
CA ARG A 170 -25.78 -6.83 -7.07
C ARG A 170 -24.98 -7.38 -5.88
N ARG A 171 -23.66 -7.58 -6.02
CA ARG A 171 -22.81 -8.33 -5.04
C ARG A 171 -21.55 -7.60 -4.56
N ASN A 172 -21.32 -6.34 -4.90
CA ASN A 172 -20.14 -5.59 -4.44
C ASN A 172 -20.45 -4.64 -3.29
N VAL A 173 -21.29 -5.10 -2.37
CA VAL A 173 -21.51 -4.42 -1.09
C VAL A 173 -20.78 -5.21 0.00
N ILE A 174 -19.83 -4.58 0.67
CA ILE A 174 -19.08 -5.19 1.76
C ILE A 174 -19.39 -4.44 3.04
N GLN A 175 -20.16 -5.08 3.92
CA GLN A 175 -20.42 -4.56 5.25
C GLN A 175 -19.22 -4.83 6.15
N ARG A 176 -18.80 -3.83 6.92
CA ARG A 176 -17.69 -3.92 7.86
C ARG A 176 -18.22 -3.94 9.30
N ALA A 177 -17.39 -4.46 10.21
CA ALA A 177 -17.73 -4.53 11.63
C ALA A 177 -17.80 -3.14 12.29
N ASP A 178 -17.14 -2.13 11.71
CA ASP A 178 -17.11 -0.74 12.19
C ASP A 178 -18.33 0.09 11.74
N HIS A 179 -19.46 -0.57 11.44
CA HIS A 179 -20.69 0.05 10.93
C HIS A 179 -20.53 0.85 9.61
N THR A 180 -19.40 0.68 8.91
CA THR A 180 -19.23 1.19 7.55
C THR A 180 -19.63 0.14 6.52
N GLU A 181 -19.86 0.61 5.30
CA GLU A 181 -20.17 -0.23 4.16
C GLU A 181 -19.40 0.27 2.94
N GLU A 182 -18.84 -0.67 2.17
CA GLU A 182 -18.22 -0.39 0.88
C GLU A 182 -19.20 -0.67 -0.26
N ARG A 183 -19.33 0.26 -1.20
CA ARG A 183 -20.13 0.10 -2.42
C ARG A 183 -19.31 0.42 -3.66
N SER A 184 -19.52 -0.37 -4.71
CA SER A 184 -18.82 -0.22 -5.99
C SER A 184 -19.76 0.29 -7.08
N TYR A 185 -19.32 1.32 -7.78
CA TYR A 185 -20.03 1.94 -8.90
C TYR A 185 -19.22 1.71 -10.18
N GLY A 186 -19.85 1.01 -11.13
CA GLY A 186 -19.22 0.54 -12.36
C GLY A 186 -18.41 -0.75 -12.20
N SER A 187 -18.32 -1.51 -13.27
CA SER A 187 -17.44 -2.68 -13.41
C SER A 187 -17.18 -2.98 -14.88
N ALA A 188 -16.17 -3.81 -15.16
CA ALA A 188 -15.92 -4.26 -16.53
C ALA A 188 -17.10 -5.05 -17.13
N THR A 189 -17.94 -5.67 -16.29
CA THR A 189 -19.09 -6.48 -16.72
C THR A 189 -20.37 -5.66 -16.87
N SER A 190 -20.60 -4.69 -15.99
CA SER A 190 -21.83 -3.88 -15.93
C SER A 190 -21.70 -2.52 -16.62
N GLY A 191 -20.55 -2.23 -17.22
CA GLY A 191 -20.18 -0.90 -17.70
C GLY A 191 -19.55 -0.05 -16.60
N GLY A 192 -18.73 0.91 -17.02
CA GLY A 192 -18.06 1.89 -16.17
C GLY A 192 -18.28 3.30 -16.69
N PHE A 193 -17.80 4.28 -15.93
CA PHE A 193 -17.77 5.68 -16.33
C PHE A 193 -16.75 5.89 -17.44
N ASP A 194 -17.00 6.85 -18.31
CA ASP A 194 -15.99 7.38 -19.22
C ASP A 194 -14.92 8.12 -18.40
N ALA A 195 -13.63 7.80 -18.63
CA ALA A 195 -12.56 8.42 -17.88
C ALA A 195 -12.38 9.91 -18.20
N VAL A 196 -12.70 10.34 -19.42
CA VAL A 196 -12.66 11.75 -19.83
C VAL A 196 -13.75 12.54 -19.09
N ASP A 197 -14.97 12.01 -19.03
CA ASP A 197 -16.06 12.66 -18.29
C ASP A 197 -15.73 12.80 -16.81
N PHE A 198 -15.16 11.76 -16.19
CA PHE A 198 -14.82 11.82 -14.78
C PHE A 198 -13.58 12.71 -14.52
N ALA A 199 -12.61 12.75 -15.43
CA ALA A 199 -11.49 13.69 -15.35
C ALA A 199 -11.99 15.14 -15.33
N ARG A 200 -12.95 15.50 -16.18
CA ARG A 200 -13.59 16.83 -16.15
C ARG A 200 -14.23 17.13 -14.80
N ARG A 201 -14.88 16.15 -14.16
CA ARG A 201 -15.44 16.31 -12.80
C ARG A 201 -14.36 16.55 -11.74
N VAL A 202 -13.23 15.84 -11.84
CA VAL A 202 -12.08 16.04 -10.95
C VAL A 202 -11.46 17.41 -11.15
N ASP A 203 -11.32 17.89 -12.38
CA ASP A 203 -10.80 19.24 -12.65
C ASP A 203 -11.78 20.33 -12.17
N ALA A 204 -13.09 20.14 -12.34
CA ALA A 204 -14.13 21.00 -11.73
C ALA A 204 -14.15 20.94 -10.19
N ALA A 205 -13.40 20.00 -9.59
CA ALA A 205 -13.14 19.91 -8.17
C ALA A 205 -11.73 20.37 -7.79
N ALA A 206 -11.07 21.17 -8.63
CA ALA A 206 -9.70 21.65 -8.43
C ALA A 206 -8.68 20.51 -8.21
N GLY A 207 -8.94 19.33 -8.78
CA GLY A 207 -8.11 18.14 -8.63
C GLY A 207 -8.42 17.29 -7.39
N ASP A 208 -9.43 17.65 -6.59
CA ASP A 208 -9.92 16.85 -5.47
C ASP A 208 -10.79 15.69 -5.97
N VAL A 209 -10.21 14.50 -5.94
CA VAL A 209 -10.89 13.28 -6.38
C VAL A 209 -11.96 12.85 -5.39
N THR A 210 -11.75 13.07 -4.08
CA THR A 210 -12.75 12.78 -3.05
C THR A 210 -14.00 13.64 -3.30
N ALA A 211 -13.82 14.95 -3.49
CA ALA A 211 -14.92 15.89 -3.70
C ALA A 211 -15.67 15.62 -5.01
N ALA A 212 -14.97 15.24 -6.08
CA ALA A 212 -15.61 14.86 -7.35
C ALA A 212 -16.49 13.61 -7.21
N VAL A 213 -15.99 12.57 -6.52
CA VAL A 213 -16.76 11.34 -6.25
C VAL A 213 -17.94 11.63 -5.33
N HIS A 214 -17.71 12.38 -4.25
CA HIS A 214 -18.75 12.76 -3.29
C HIS A 214 -19.87 13.55 -3.97
N ARG A 215 -19.54 14.58 -4.76
CA ARG A 215 -20.53 15.36 -5.53
C ARG A 215 -21.36 14.48 -6.44
N TRP A 216 -20.72 13.60 -7.23
CA TRP A 216 -21.46 12.69 -8.09
C TRP A 216 -22.42 11.80 -7.31
N LEU A 217 -21.98 11.23 -6.17
CA LEU A 217 -22.83 10.38 -5.33
C LEU A 217 -24.03 11.12 -4.73
N ALA A 218 -23.83 12.37 -4.31
CA ALA A 218 -24.88 13.22 -3.76
C ALA A 218 -25.86 13.69 -4.85
N GLU A 219 -25.35 14.19 -5.98
CA GLU A 219 -26.14 14.64 -7.15
C GLU A 219 -27.04 13.52 -7.69
N THR A 220 -26.57 12.29 -7.65
CA THR A 220 -27.32 11.13 -8.12
C THR A 220 -28.16 10.49 -7.00
N GLY A 221 -28.17 11.03 -5.78
CA GLY A 221 -29.03 10.53 -4.70
C GLY A 221 -28.60 9.17 -4.12
N ARG A 222 -27.33 8.78 -4.21
CA ARG A 222 -26.82 7.54 -3.58
C ARG A 222 -26.42 7.75 -2.13
N ILE A 223 -25.96 8.95 -1.78
CA ILE A 223 -25.52 9.31 -0.43
C ILE A 223 -26.19 10.60 0.04
N ARG A 224 -26.26 10.78 1.36
CA ARG A 224 -26.58 12.07 1.95
C ARG A 224 -25.48 13.10 1.65
N PRO A 225 -25.82 14.40 1.49
CA PRO A 225 -24.81 15.44 1.23
C PRO A 225 -23.75 15.62 2.33
N ASP A 226 -24.01 15.15 3.55
CA ASP A 226 -23.10 15.23 4.70
C ASP A 226 -22.33 13.91 4.95
N ALA A 227 -22.47 12.91 4.08
CA ALA A 227 -21.83 11.62 4.26
C ALA A 227 -20.31 11.66 3.99
N GLU A 228 -19.51 11.25 4.97
CA GLU A 228 -18.05 11.24 4.82
C GLU A 228 -17.53 9.96 4.15
N ILE A 229 -16.77 10.11 3.07
CA ILE A 229 -16.05 9.01 2.41
C ILE A 229 -14.78 8.71 3.21
N VAL A 230 -14.63 7.51 3.75
CA VAL A 230 -13.44 7.11 4.55
C VAL A 230 -12.45 6.22 3.79
N TYR A 231 -12.85 5.74 2.60
CA TYR A 231 -12.01 4.98 1.67
C TYR A 231 -12.50 5.19 0.25
N LEU A 232 -11.56 5.27 -0.68
CA LEU A 232 -11.83 5.37 -2.11
C LEU A 232 -10.84 4.49 -2.89
N GLU A 233 -11.38 3.76 -3.85
CA GLU A 233 -10.64 2.99 -4.83
C GLU A 233 -11.10 3.37 -6.23
N VAL A 234 -10.17 3.52 -7.16
CA VAL A 234 -10.42 3.74 -8.58
C VAL A 234 -9.80 2.58 -9.35
N ARG A 235 -10.55 2.05 -10.32
CA ARG A 235 -10.14 0.97 -11.22
C ARG A 235 -10.41 1.42 -12.66
N THR A 236 -9.47 1.18 -13.56
CA THR A 236 -9.57 1.57 -14.97
C THR A 236 -9.27 0.40 -15.90
N TRP A 237 -9.91 0.35 -17.05
CA TRP A 237 -9.72 -0.69 -18.07
C TRP A 237 -10.06 -0.17 -19.47
N ARG A 238 -9.53 -0.81 -20.52
CA ARG A 238 -10.00 -0.57 -21.89
C ARG A 238 -11.39 -1.17 -22.07
N SER A 239 -12.29 -0.43 -22.72
CA SER A 239 -13.52 -1.05 -23.24
C SER A 239 -13.11 -2.19 -24.18
N ARG A 240 -13.85 -3.31 -24.10
CA ARG A 240 -13.83 -4.29 -25.17
C ARG A 240 -14.52 -3.72 -26.39
#